data_AF-A0A3B6LF26-F1
#
_entry.id   AF-A0A3B6LF26-F1
#
_cell.length_a   1.000
_cell.length_b   1.000
_cell.length_c   1.000
_cell.angle_alpha   90.00
_cell.angle_beta   90.00
_cell.angle_gamma   90.00
#
_symmetry.space_group_name_H-M   'P 1'
#
loop_
_entity.id
_entity.type
_entity.pdbx_description
1 polymer ?
#
loop_
_entity_poly.entity_id
_entity_poly.type
_entity_poly.pdbx_seq_one_letter_code
_entity_poly.pdbx_strand_id
1 'polypeptide(L)'
;MADSGGVSANNAAAGNDDEEGNTAPFPETVQIGGSPEYRVERKLGKGGFGHVFVGRRLTGGNGRGAGAHEVAIKFEHNTSKGCNYGPPYEWHVYSALGGTHGVPKVHYKGRQGDYYVMIMDMLGPSLWDSWNSAGQTMSSEMVACIAAEAISILESMHSKGYVHGDVKPENFLLGQPGTPQEKKLFLVDLGLATKWKDPATQQHVDYDQRPDAFRGTVRYASAHAHLGRTASRRDDLESLAYTLVFLHRGRLPWQGYQGDNKSFLVCKRKMSTSPDILCGLCPQPFKLFLETVVNMKFDEEPNYSKLISLFDVLIGPNPSIRPINTDGAQKVGQKRSRLLNDDDDSNARKKIRLGVPATQWISVYNSRSPMKQRYHYNVAST
;
A
#
# COMPACT_ATOMS: atom_id res chain seq x y z
N MET A 1 -51.66 -3.07 39.34
CA MET A 1 -52.22 -2.81 38.00
C MET A 1 -51.07 -2.22 37.20
N ALA A 2 -50.41 -2.90 36.26
CA ALA A 2 -50.91 -3.80 35.19
C ALA A 2 -51.90 -3.04 34.28
N ASP A 3 -51.76 -3.01 32.95
CA ASP A 3 -50.73 -3.58 32.05
C ASP A 3 -50.71 -2.78 30.71
N SER A 4 -49.77 -2.85 29.76
CA SER A 4 -48.59 -3.71 29.48
C SER A 4 -47.38 -2.77 29.12
N GLY A 5 -46.22 -3.13 28.54
CA GLY A 5 -45.65 -4.34 27.92
C GLY A 5 -45.46 -4.18 26.39
N GLY A 6 -44.21 -4.21 25.89
CA GLY A 6 -43.86 -4.04 24.47
C GLY A 6 -42.37 -4.34 24.20
N VAL A 7 -42.08 -5.26 23.29
CA VAL A 7 -40.74 -5.86 23.10
C VAL A 7 -40.01 -5.23 21.90
N SER A 8 -38.76 -4.79 22.09
CA SER A 8 -37.88 -4.39 20.99
C SER A 8 -37.46 -5.60 20.16
N ALA A 9 -37.80 -5.61 18.87
CA ALA A 9 -37.36 -6.63 17.94
C ALA A 9 -35.91 -6.40 17.49
N ASN A 10 -35.06 -7.42 17.59
CA ASN A 10 -33.70 -7.40 17.07
C ASN A 10 -33.73 -7.48 15.53
N ASN A 11 -33.34 -6.42 14.83
CA ASN A 11 -32.88 -6.56 13.45
C ASN A 11 -31.42 -7.02 13.45
N ALA A 12 -31.23 -8.34 13.39
CA ALA A 12 -29.92 -8.93 13.17
C ALA A 12 -29.39 -8.55 11.77
N ALA A 13 -28.11 -8.21 11.68
CA ALA A 13 -27.45 -7.97 10.41
C ALA A 13 -27.19 -9.31 9.70
N ALA A 14 -28.11 -9.72 8.82
CA ALA A 14 -27.83 -10.76 7.84
C ALA A 14 -26.77 -10.25 6.86
N GLY A 15 -25.58 -10.85 6.88
CA GLY A 15 -24.51 -10.55 5.94
C GLY A 15 -24.72 -11.27 4.60
N ASN A 16 -24.38 -10.60 3.49
CA ASN A 16 -24.41 -11.20 2.17
C ASN A 16 -23.20 -12.14 1.98
N ASP A 17 -23.29 -13.38 2.43
CA ASP A 17 -22.30 -14.44 2.13
C ASP A 17 -22.68 -15.30 0.89
N ASP A 18 -23.73 -14.91 0.15
CA ASP A 18 -24.30 -15.61 -1.01
C ASP A 18 -23.46 -15.52 -2.32
N GLU A 19 -22.16 -15.80 -2.25
CA GLU A 19 -21.28 -15.99 -3.42
C GLU A 19 -20.40 -17.26 -3.38
N GLU A 20 -20.50 -18.13 -2.36
CA GLU A 20 -19.70 -19.38 -2.28
C GLU A 20 -20.24 -20.56 -3.14
N GLY A 21 -21.09 -20.28 -4.14
CA GLY A 21 -21.91 -21.30 -4.82
C GLY A 21 -21.23 -22.26 -5.83
N ASN A 22 -19.92 -22.13 -6.14
CA ASN A 22 -19.28 -23.01 -7.13
C ASN A 22 -17.73 -23.11 -7.05
N THR A 23 -17.12 -22.98 -5.86
CA THR A 23 -15.69 -23.28 -5.66
C THR A 23 -15.51 -24.57 -4.88
N ALA A 24 -14.46 -25.33 -5.19
CA ALA A 24 -14.06 -26.48 -4.38
C ALA A 24 -13.82 -26.06 -2.91
N PRO A 25 -13.98 -26.97 -1.93
CA PRO A 25 -13.58 -26.69 -0.56
C PRO A 25 -12.07 -26.49 -0.44
N PHE A 26 -11.64 -25.58 0.43
CA PHE A 26 -10.22 -25.47 0.81
C PHE A 26 -9.78 -26.76 1.54
N PRO A 27 -8.55 -27.25 1.30
CA PRO A 27 -8.09 -28.49 1.91
C PRO A 27 -7.85 -28.33 3.41
N GLU A 28 -8.21 -29.35 4.22
CA GLU A 28 -8.05 -29.33 5.68
C GLU A 28 -6.58 -29.28 6.13
N THR A 29 -5.68 -29.89 5.36
CA THR A 29 -4.23 -29.81 5.57
C THR A 29 -3.49 -29.42 4.29
N VAL A 30 -2.32 -28.83 4.44
CA VAL A 30 -1.45 -28.35 3.37
C VAL A 30 -0.04 -28.90 3.54
N GLN A 31 0.50 -29.49 2.48
CA GLN A 31 1.92 -29.83 2.37
C GLN A 31 2.44 -29.51 0.95
N ILE A 32 3.46 -28.67 0.88
CA ILE A 32 3.96 -28.06 -0.37
C ILE A 32 5.43 -28.40 -0.55
N GLY A 33 5.69 -29.44 -1.35
CA GLY A 33 7.03 -29.98 -1.57
C GLY A 33 7.65 -30.48 -0.26
N GLY A 34 8.85 -29.98 0.07
CA GLY A 34 9.54 -30.30 1.32
C GLY A 34 9.06 -29.50 2.55
N SER A 35 7.82 -29.01 2.57
CA SER A 35 7.28 -28.32 3.76
C SER A 35 6.88 -29.31 4.86
N PRO A 36 6.79 -28.85 6.11
CA PRO A 36 5.93 -29.50 7.10
C PRO A 36 4.49 -29.59 6.60
N GLU A 37 3.69 -30.48 7.19
CA GLU A 37 2.24 -30.44 7.04
C GLU A 37 1.64 -29.42 8.02
N TYR A 38 0.70 -28.61 7.51
CA TYR A 38 -0.02 -27.60 8.27
C TYR A 38 -1.52 -27.86 8.19
N ARG A 39 -2.22 -27.88 9.31
CA ARG A 39 -3.69 -27.78 9.34
C ARG A 39 -4.10 -26.37 8.96
N VAL A 40 -5.08 -26.25 8.07
CA VAL A 40 -5.75 -24.99 7.76
C VAL A 40 -6.78 -24.72 8.84
N GLU A 41 -6.70 -23.55 9.46
CA GLU A 41 -7.61 -23.11 10.51
C GLU A 41 -8.39 -21.87 10.05
N ARG A 42 -8.69 -20.93 10.96
CA ARG A 42 -9.52 -19.75 10.66
C ARG A 42 -8.99 -18.90 9.50
N LYS A 43 -9.93 -18.39 8.70
CA LYS A 43 -9.72 -17.35 7.67
C LYS A 43 -9.12 -16.10 8.32
N LEU A 44 -8.09 -15.54 7.70
CA LEU A 44 -7.47 -14.25 8.03
C LEU A 44 -8.00 -13.12 7.14
N GLY A 45 -8.32 -13.42 5.88
CA GLY A 45 -8.90 -12.43 4.96
C GLY A 45 -9.19 -12.96 3.55
N LYS A 46 -9.79 -12.08 2.72
CA LYS A 46 -10.02 -12.27 1.29
C LYS A 46 -9.41 -11.07 0.55
N GLY A 47 -8.36 -11.32 -0.22
CA GLY A 47 -7.72 -10.32 -1.10
C GLY A 47 -8.41 -10.25 -2.46
N GLY A 48 -7.86 -9.45 -3.38
CA GLY A 48 -8.44 -9.30 -4.73
C GLY A 48 -8.36 -10.55 -5.62
N PHE A 49 -7.49 -11.50 -5.27
CA PHE A 49 -7.14 -12.67 -6.11
C PHE A 49 -7.27 -14.03 -5.39
N GLY A 50 -7.32 -14.03 -4.06
CA GLY A 50 -7.28 -15.24 -3.23
C GLY A 50 -7.64 -15.03 -1.77
N HIS A 51 -7.59 -16.11 -1.01
CA HIS A 51 -7.98 -16.18 0.40
C HIS A 51 -6.79 -16.51 1.30
N VAL A 52 -6.73 -15.92 2.49
CA VAL A 52 -5.62 -16.13 3.43
C VAL A 52 -6.17 -16.75 4.72
N PHE A 53 -5.48 -17.75 5.26
CA PHE A 53 -5.86 -18.51 6.45
C PHE A 53 -4.68 -18.67 7.42
N VAL A 54 -4.98 -18.96 8.68
CA VAL A 54 -4.00 -19.50 9.63
C VAL A 54 -3.64 -20.92 9.22
N GLY A 55 -2.35 -21.20 9.06
CA GLY A 55 -1.81 -22.56 9.01
C GLY A 55 -1.13 -22.91 10.33
N ARG A 56 -1.56 -24.00 10.98
CA ARG A 56 -0.91 -24.51 12.20
C ARG A 56 -0.17 -25.81 11.90
N ARG A 57 1.13 -25.84 12.16
CA ARG A 57 2.03 -26.96 11.89
C ARG A 57 1.66 -28.18 12.73
N LEU A 58 1.52 -29.36 12.11
CA LEU A 58 1.09 -30.57 12.82
C LEU A 58 2.21 -31.24 13.63
N THR A 59 3.47 -31.12 13.22
CA THR A 59 4.61 -31.84 13.85
C THR A 59 5.82 -30.93 14.12
N GLY A 60 6.05 -30.65 15.41
CA GLY A 60 7.08 -29.74 15.90
C GLY A 60 6.86 -28.27 15.47
N GLY A 61 7.77 -27.37 15.86
CA GLY A 61 7.75 -25.98 15.42
C GLY A 61 8.00 -24.99 16.56
N ASN A 62 9.24 -24.86 16.98
CA ASN A 62 9.64 -24.01 18.12
C ASN A 62 10.38 -22.73 17.66
N GLY A 63 10.45 -22.49 16.35
CA GLY A 63 11.24 -21.43 15.72
C GLY A 63 10.42 -20.29 15.13
N ARG A 64 11.00 -19.61 14.13
CA ARG A 64 10.35 -18.55 13.34
C ARG A 64 10.47 -18.84 11.84
N GLY A 65 9.67 -18.17 11.02
CA GLY A 65 9.61 -18.40 9.59
C GLY A 65 9.24 -19.86 9.26
N ALA A 66 10.01 -20.53 8.40
CA ALA A 66 9.78 -21.94 8.04
C ALA A 66 9.83 -22.92 9.25
N GLY A 67 10.42 -22.51 10.38
CA GLY A 67 10.42 -23.26 11.63
C GLY A 67 9.30 -22.92 12.62
N ALA A 68 8.36 -22.04 12.24
CA ALA A 68 7.27 -21.58 13.11
C ALA A 68 6.17 -22.64 13.30
N HIS A 69 5.47 -22.54 14.42
CA HIS A 69 4.24 -23.27 14.70
C HIS A 69 3.05 -22.76 13.89
N GLU A 70 2.98 -21.44 13.65
CA GLU A 70 1.93 -20.78 12.89
C GLU A 70 2.49 -19.99 11.71
N VAL A 71 1.80 -20.06 10.58
CA VAL A 71 2.12 -19.42 9.30
C VAL A 71 0.86 -18.84 8.69
N ALA A 72 0.99 -17.87 7.77
CA ALA A 72 -0.11 -17.49 6.91
C ALA A 72 -0.08 -18.35 5.63
N ILE A 73 -1.23 -18.89 5.24
CA ILE A 73 -1.40 -19.66 4.01
C ILE A 73 -2.34 -18.89 3.07
N LYS A 74 -1.83 -18.47 1.91
CA LYS A 74 -2.62 -17.83 0.84
C LYS A 74 -2.95 -18.85 -0.26
N PHE A 75 -4.23 -18.96 -0.59
CA PHE A 75 -4.78 -19.82 -1.63
C PHE A 75 -5.37 -18.99 -2.78
N GLU A 76 -4.97 -19.31 -4.00
CA GLU A 76 -5.51 -18.74 -5.24
C GLU A 76 -5.96 -19.89 -6.14
N HIS A 77 -7.23 -19.91 -6.57
CA HIS A 77 -7.78 -21.01 -7.37
C HIS A 77 -7.22 -20.97 -8.80
N ASN A 78 -7.05 -22.11 -9.46
CA ASN A 78 -6.47 -22.17 -10.81
C ASN A 78 -7.27 -21.40 -11.88
N THR A 79 -8.58 -21.18 -11.66
CA THR A 79 -9.44 -20.31 -12.47
C THR A 79 -9.48 -18.84 -12.04
N SER A 80 -8.77 -18.42 -10.98
CA SER A 80 -8.68 -17.02 -10.57
C SER A 80 -8.08 -16.16 -11.68
N LYS A 81 -8.52 -14.89 -11.77
CA LYS A 81 -7.96 -13.91 -12.73
C LYS A 81 -6.45 -13.79 -12.56
N GLY A 82 -5.70 -14.19 -13.58
CA GLY A 82 -4.23 -14.22 -13.59
C GLY A 82 -3.60 -15.61 -13.44
N CYS A 83 -4.39 -16.65 -13.15
CA CYS A 83 -3.91 -18.03 -12.99
C CYS A 83 -4.01 -18.89 -14.28
N ASN A 84 -4.69 -18.39 -15.32
CA ASN A 84 -4.98 -19.11 -16.57
C ASN A 84 -3.75 -19.65 -17.31
N TYR A 85 -2.54 -19.13 -17.04
CA TYR A 85 -1.30 -19.46 -17.73
C TYR A 85 -0.21 -20.03 -16.79
N GLY A 86 -0.56 -20.36 -15.55
CA GLY A 86 0.39 -20.83 -14.53
C GLY A 86 0.17 -20.16 -13.17
N PRO A 87 1.16 -20.23 -12.26
CA PRO A 87 1.04 -19.61 -10.94
C PRO A 87 0.88 -18.08 -11.00
N PRO A 88 0.22 -17.47 -9.99
CA PRO A 88 0.02 -16.02 -9.90
C PRO A 88 1.28 -15.20 -10.14
N TYR A 89 1.15 -14.05 -10.81
CA TYR A 89 2.28 -13.14 -11.03
C TYR A 89 2.96 -12.72 -9.71
N GLU A 90 2.18 -12.56 -8.64
CA GLU A 90 2.64 -12.25 -7.28
C GLU A 90 3.76 -13.18 -6.79
N TRP A 91 3.74 -14.47 -7.16
CA TRP A 91 4.77 -15.43 -6.81
C TRP A 91 6.15 -15.05 -7.34
N HIS A 92 6.20 -14.37 -8.48
CA HIS A 92 7.43 -13.88 -9.09
C HIS A 92 7.92 -12.61 -8.39
N VAL A 93 6.99 -11.73 -7.97
CA VAL A 93 7.30 -10.52 -7.21
C VAL A 93 7.88 -10.88 -5.84
N TYR A 94 7.27 -11.80 -5.07
CA TYR A 94 7.87 -12.30 -3.81
C TYR A 94 9.23 -12.98 -4.01
N SER A 95 9.48 -13.61 -5.17
CA SER A 95 10.81 -14.17 -5.47
C SER A 95 11.85 -13.09 -5.78
N ALA A 96 11.48 -11.98 -6.44
CA ALA A 96 12.38 -10.85 -6.68
C ALA A 96 12.61 -9.98 -5.43
N LEU A 97 11.60 -9.89 -4.54
CA LEU A 97 11.62 -9.09 -3.33
C LEU A 97 11.95 -9.87 -2.05
N GLY A 98 12.18 -11.19 -2.12
CA GLY A 98 12.48 -12.02 -0.96
C GLY A 98 13.66 -11.49 -0.12
N GLY A 99 13.43 -11.25 1.17
CA GLY A 99 14.42 -10.66 2.08
C GLY A 99 14.60 -9.14 1.96
N THR A 100 13.78 -8.45 1.16
CA THR A 100 13.73 -6.98 1.12
C THR A 100 13.10 -6.46 2.42
N HIS A 101 13.59 -5.32 2.91
CA HIS A 101 13.05 -4.66 4.09
C HIS A 101 11.54 -4.36 3.92
N GLY A 102 10.75 -4.70 4.93
CA GLY A 102 9.29 -4.57 4.93
C GLY A 102 8.50 -5.65 4.18
N VAL A 103 9.13 -6.59 3.46
CA VAL A 103 8.42 -7.63 2.71
C VAL A 103 8.41 -8.94 3.53
N PRO A 104 7.25 -9.58 3.78
CA PRO A 104 7.20 -10.87 4.47
C PRO A 104 7.83 -11.98 3.63
N LYS A 105 8.43 -12.98 4.28
CA LYS A 105 9.10 -14.08 3.61
C LYS A 105 8.11 -15.18 3.25
N VAL A 106 7.98 -15.49 1.95
CA VAL A 106 7.43 -16.78 1.50
C VAL A 106 8.42 -17.89 1.85
N HIS A 107 7.94 -18.94 2.49
CA HIS A 107 8.72 -20.12 2.90
C HIS A 107 8.61 -21.24 1.87
N TYR A 108 7.38 -21.50 1.41
CA TYR A 108 7.05 -22.55 0.45
C TYR A 108 5.98 -22.04 -0.50
N LYS A 109 6.02 -22.47 -1.77
CA LYS A 109 4.97 -22.20 -2.76
C LYS A 109 4.85 -23.36 -3.76
N GLY A 110 3.63 -23.72 -4.13
CA GLY A 110 3.34 -24.88 -4.99
C GLY A 110 1.84 -25.08 -5.18
N ARG A 111 1.43 -26.13 -5.90
CA ARG A 111 0.02 -26.42 -6.17
C ARG A 111 -0.46 -27.61 -5.34
N GLN A 112 -1.64 -27.52 -4.77
CA GLN A 112 -2.33 -28.63 -4.10
C GLN A 112 -3.79 -28.65 -4.54
N GLY A 113 -4.23 -29.75 -5.16
CA GLY A 113 -5.49 -29.80 -5.91
C GLY A 113 -5.54 -28.70 -6.98
N ASP A 114 -6.64 -27.95 -6.99
CA ASP A 114 -6.90 -26.80 -7.86
C ASP A 114 -6.31 -25.48 -7.36
N TYR A 115 -5.68 -25.45 -6.18
CA TYR A 115 -5.14 -24.22 -5.60
C TYR A 115 -3.64 -24.05 -5.82
N TYR A 116 -3.25 -22.85 -6.25
CA TYR A 116 -1.92 -22.30 -6.02
C TYR A 116 -1.83 -21.83 -4.56
N VAL A 117 -0.83 -22.32 -3.83
CA VAL A 117 -0.65 -22.10 -2.40
C VAL A 117 0.68 -21.41 -2.12
N MET A 118 0.68 -20.38 -1.27
CA MET A 118 1.88 -19.80 -0.65
C MET A 118 1.81 -19.92 0.86
N ILE A 119 2.88 -20.44 1.47
CA ILE A 119 3.09 -20.47 2.93
C ILE A 119 4.11 -19.37 3.26
N MET A 120 3.76 -18.43 4.14
CA MET A 120 4.57 -17.25 4.46
C MET A 120 4.56 -16.89 5.95
N ASP A 121 5.42 -15.95 6.36
CA ASP A 121 5.47 -15.42 7.73
C ASP A 121 4.07 -15.06 8.24
N MET A 122 3.72 -15.52 9.45
CA MET A 122 2.54 -15.00 10.15
C MET A 122 2.82 -13.57 10.63
N LEU A 123 1.85 -12.68 10.43
CA LEU A 123 1.91 -11.27 10.84
C LEU A 123 0.83 -10.93 11.87
N GLY A 124 0.89 -9.71 12.39
CA GLY A 124 -0.11 -9.13 13.29
C GLY A 124 -1.24 -8.40 12.55
N PRO A 125 -1.97 -7.50 13.23
CA PRO A 125 -3.07 -6.75 12.63
C PRO A 125 -2.59 -5.79 11.53
N SER A 126 -3.50 -5.45 10.61
CA SER A 126 -3.26 -4.37 9.64
C SER A 126 -3.36 -2.98 10.29
N LEU A 127 -2.89 -1.94 9.61
CA LEU A 127 -3.14 -0.55 10.01
C LEU A 127 -4.64 -0.21 9.95
N TRP A 128 -5.42 -0.88 9.09
CA TRP A 128 -6.88 -0.76 9.07
C TRP A 128 -7.51 -1.30 10.36
N ASP A 129 -7.10 -2.49 10.81
CA ASP A 129 -7.61 -3.09 12.07
C ASP A 129 -7.20 -2.22 13.26
N SER A 130 -5.92 -1.84 13.30
CA SER A 130 -5.35 -0.97 14.35
C SER A 130 -6.07 0.38 14.44
N TRP A 131 -6.44 0.97 13.29
CA TRP A 131 -7.18 2.23 13.21
C TRP A 131 -8.63 2.09 13.69
N ASN A 132 -9.31 0.98 13.39
CA ASN A 132 -10.64 0.72 13.93
C ASN A 132 -10.61 0.47 15.44
N SER A 133 -9.67 -0.35 15.94
CA SER A 133 -9.46 -0.59 17.38
C SER A 133 -9.09 0.68 18.15
N ALA A 134 -8.42 1.65 17.52
CA ALA A 134 -8.09 2.95 18.10
C ALA A 134 -9.24 3.98 18.07
N GLY A 135 -10.48 3.57 17.74
CA GLY A 135 -11.62 4.48 17.68
C GLY A 135 -11.64 5.36 16.42
N GLN A 136 -11.14 4.84 15.30
CA GLN A 136 -11.17 5.47 13.98
C GLN A 136 -10.34 6.76 13.86
N THR A 137 -9.25 6.85 14.64
CA THR A 137 -8.25 7.91 14.56
C THR A 137 -6.86 7.40 15.00
N MET A 138 -5.79 8.09 14.61
CA MET A 138 -4.43 7.82 15.06
C MET A 138 -3.69 9.13 15.37
N SER A 139 -2.88 9.11 16.43
CA SER A 139 -2.09 10.27 16.87
C SER A 139 -1.06 10.71 15.82
N SER A 140 -0.68 11.98 15.85
CA SER A 140 0.32 12.55 14.94
C SER A 140 1.65 11.78 14.96
N GLU A 141 2.11 11.33 16.13
CA GLU A 141 3.32 10.51 16.27
C GLU A 141 3.16 9.12 15.67
N MET A 142 2.02 8.45 15.90
CA MET A 142 1.75 7.13 15.33
C MET A 142 1.79 7.17 13.80
N VAL A 143 1.07 8.13 13.20
CA VAL A 143 1.03 8.27 11.75
C VAL A 143 2.37 8.79 11.18
N ALA A 144 3.14 9.58 11.93
CA ALA A 144 4.49 9.97 11.53
C ALA A 144 5.49 8.80 11.55
N CYS A 145 5.45 7.93 12.57
CA CYS A 145 6.26 6.71 12.59
C CYS A 145 5.88 5.74 11.46
N ILE A 146 4.58 5.59 11.19
CA ILE A 146 4.07 4.85 10.02
C ILE A 146 4.61 5.47 8.72
N ALA A 147 4.58 6.80 8.56
CA ALA A 147 5.08 7.47 7.36
C ALA A 147 6.57 7.18 7.13
N ALA A 148 7.40 7.36 8.16
CA ALA A 148 8.85 7.16 8.05
C ALA A 148 9.21 5.72 7.64
N GLU A 149 8.64 4.71 8.30
CA GLU A 149 8.93 3.30 7.97
C GLU A 149 8.29 2.89 6.63
N ALA A 150 7.05 3.31 6.34
CA ALA A 150 6.40 3.01 5.04
C ALA A 150 7.16 3.59 3.84
N ILE A 151 7.75 4.79 3.96
CA ILE A 151 8.61 5.37 2.90
C ILE A 151 9.88 4.52 2.73
N SER A 152 10.47 4.01 3.82
CA SER A 152 11.64 3.11 3.76
C SER A 152 11.33 1.75 3.12
N ILE A 153 10.16 1.19 3.38
CA ILE A 153 9.67 -0.04 2.75
C ILE A 153 9.43 0.18 1.25
N LEU A 154 8.76 1.28 0.88
CA LEU A 154 8.56 1.65 -0.53
C LEU A 154 9.89 1.90 -1.25
N GLU A 155 10.84 2.64 -0.68
CA GLU A 155 12.20 2.78 -1.24
C GLU A 155 12.86 1.42 -1.47
N SER A 156 12.75 0.51 -0.50
CA SER A 156 13.34 -0.82 -0.57
C SER A 156 12.76 -1.63 -1.73
N MET A 157 11.44 -1.59 -1.93
CA MET A 157 10.74 -2.20 -3.07
C MET A 157 11.07 -1.50 -4.40
N HIS A 158 11.06 -0.17 -4.43
CA HIS A 158 11.42 0.64 -5.59
C HIS A 158 12.85 0.36 -6.06
N SER A 159 13.82 0.20 -5.15
CA SER A 159 15.21 -0.08 -5.49
C SER A 159 15.37 -1.36 -6.33
N LYS A 160 14.53 -2.38 -6.05
CA LYS A 160 14.42 -3.66 -6.76
C LYS A 160 13.69 -3.57 -8.12
N GLY A 161 13.20 -2.38 -8.48
CA GLY A 161 12.54 -2.12 -9.77
C GLY A 161 11.02 -2.29 -9.79
N TYR A 162 10.38 -2.52 -8.63
CA TYR A 162 8.94 -2.74 -8.52
C TYR A 162 8.23 -1.56 -7.83
N VAL A 163 7.00 -1.26 -8.26
CA VAL A 163 6.00 -0.43 -7.57
C VAL A 163 4.86 -1.33 -7.08
N HIS A 164 4.19 -0.94 -6.00
CA HIS A 164 3.15 -1.72 -5.32
C HIS A 164 1.79 -1.62 -6.02
N GLY A 165 1.38 -0.41 -6.43
CA GLY A 165 0.12 -0.16 -7.15
C GLY A 165 -1.16 -0.21 -6.31
N ASP A 166 -1.10 -0.66 -5.06
CA ASP A 166 -2.24 -0.70 -4.13
C ASP A 166 -1.81 -0.41 -2.68
N VAL A 167 -1.22 0.77 -2.46
CA VAL A 167 -0.79 1.23 -1.12
C VAL A 167 -2.00 1.73 -0.33
N LYS A 168 -2.30 1.07 0.80
CA LYS A 168 -3.49 1.31 1.63
C LYS A 168 -3.34 0.77 3.07
N PRO A 169 -4.12 1.22 4.07
CA PRO A 169 -4.06 0.72 5.45
C PRO A 169 -4.20 -0.80 5.59
N GLU A 170 -5.02 -1.43 4.76
CA GLU A 170 -5.30 -2.87 4.79
C GLU A 170 -4.09 -3.71 4.35
N ASN A 171 -3.18 -3.16 3.52
CA ASN A 171 -1.99 -3.85 3.00
C ASN A 171 -0.71 -3.59 3.82
N PHE A 172 -0.79 -2.73 4.85
CA PHE A 172 0.31 -2.55 5.82
C PHE A 172 -0.01 -3.30 7.11
N LEU A 173 0.80 -4.29 7.47
CA LEU A 173 0.62 -5.14 8.66
C LEU A 173 1.75 -4.94 9.67
N LEU A 174 1.41 -5.09 10.94
CA LEU A 174 2.38 -5.16 12.03
C LEU A 174 2.98 -6.56 12.15
N GLY A 175 4.06 -6.72 12.92
CA GLY A 175 4.48 -8.05 13.36
C GLY A 175 3.52 -8.64 14.39
N GLN A 176 3.65 -9.93 14.68
CA GLN A 176 2.80 -10.61 15.67
C GLN A 176 2.93 -9.94 17.06
N PRO A 177 1.81 -9.61 17.75
CA PRO A 177 1.83 -9.09 19.12
C PRO A 177 2.55 -10.02 20.11
N GLY A 178 3.17 -9.45 21.14
CA GLY A 178 3.96 -10.19 22.13
C GLY A 178 5.29 -10.73 21.59
N THR A 179 5.72 -10.29 20.40
CA THR A 179 7.02 -10.65 19.81
C THR A 179 7.92 -9.43 19.66
N PRO A 180 9.26 -9.59 19.62
CA PRO A 180 10.19 -8.50 19.30
C PRO A 180 10.03 -7.86 17.91
N GLN A 181 9.05 -8.29 17.11
CA GLN A 181 8.69 -7.66 15.84
C GLN A 181 7.31 -6.97 15.87
N GLU A 182 6.58 -6.94 16.99
CA GLU A 182 5.21 -6.39 17.04
C GLU A 182 5.10 -4.94 16.53
N LYS A 183 6.12 -4.12 16.79
CA LYS A 183 6.21 -2.71 16.35
C LYS A 183 6.75 -2.54 14.91
N LYS A 184 7.13 -3.61 14.22
CA LYS A 184 7.72 -3.58 12.88
C LYS A 184 6.63 -3.60 11.82
N LEU A 185 6.73 -2.70 10.83
CA LEU A 185 5.80 -2.61 9.72
C LEU A 185 6.21 -3.54 8.56
N PHE A 186 5.21 -4.08 7.86
CA PHE A 186 5.35 -4.90 6.65
C PHE A 186 4.32 -4.48 5.60
N LEU A 187 4.66 -4.63 4.31
CA LEU A 187 3.78 -4.37 3.16
C LEU A 187 3.46 -5.70 2.45
N VAL A 188 2.17 -5.95 2.19
CA VAL A 188 1.64 -7.24 1.70
C VAL A 188 0.67 -7.07 0.53
N ASP A 189 0.28 -8.20 -0.08
CA ASP A 189 -0.59 -8.32 -1.27
C ASP A 189 0.03 -7.70 -2.54
N LEU A 190 1.13 -8.31 -3.00
CA LEU A 190 1.91 -7.86 -4.16
C LEU A 190 1.24 -8.20 -5.51
N GLY A 191 -0.03 -8.61 -5.52
CA GLY A 191 -0.77 -9.06 -6.71
C GLY A 191 -0.99 -7.96 -7.77
N LEU A 192 -0.94 -6.69 -7.37
CA LEU A 192 -1.00 -5.53 -8.27
C LEU A 192 0.36 -4.88 -8.57
N ALA A 193 1.45 -5.41 -8.00
CA ALA A 193 2.79 -4.85 -8.19
C ALA A 193 3.24 -4.93 -9.65
N THR A 194 3.94 -3.91 -10.14
CA THR A 194 4.43 -3.83 -11.52
C THR A 194 5.87 -3.32 -11.56
N LYS A 195 6.57 -3.50 -12.69
CA LYS A 195 7.94 -2.99 -12.86
C LYS A 195 7.90 -1.54 -13.32
N TRP A 196 8.66 -0.66 -12.66
CA TRP A 196 8.87 0.73 -13.09
C TRP A 196 10.17 0.93 -13.87
N LYS A 197 11.11 -0.03 -13.80
CA LYS A 197 12.29 -0.09 -14.66
C LYS A 197 12.51 -1.49 -15.21
N ASP A 198 13.15 -1.56 -16.37
CA ASP A 198 13.65 -2.82 -16.92
C ASP A 198 14.86 -3.33 -16.10
N PRO A 199 14.90 -4.62 -15.70
CA PRO A 199 15.96 -5.13 -14.83
C PRO A 199 17.32 -5.29 -15.52
N ALA A 200 17.39 -5.40 -16.85
CA ALA A 200 18.64 -5.63 -17.57
C ALA A 200 19.36 -4.31 -17.91
N THR A 201 18.63 -3.33 -18.42
CA THR A 201 19.11 -2.01 -18.82
C THR A 201 19.08 -0.98 -17.69
N GLN A 202 18.33 -1.25 -16.61
CA GLN A 202 17.99 -0.31 -15.52
C GLN A 202 17.24 0.95 -15.98
N GLN A 203 16.82 1.04 -17.24
CA GLN A 203 16.07 2.18 -17.76
C GLN A 203 14.62 2.18 -17.23
N HIS A 204 14.06 3.37 -17.03
CA HIS A 204 12.66 3.55 -16.67
C HIS A 204 11.75 2.98 -17.77
N VAL A 205 10.62 2.36 -17.39
CA VAL A 205 9.62 1.90 -18.39
C VAL A 205 9.02 3.09 -19.15
N ASP A 206 8.63 2.85 -20.40
CA ASP A 206 7.95 3.86 -21.22
C ASP A 206 6.61 4.31 -20.60
N TYR A 207 6.28 5.57 -20.87
CA TYR A 207 4.98 6.15 -20.50
C TYR A 207 3.90 5.72 -21.50
N ASP A 208 2.78 5.21 -20.96
CA ASP A 208 1.58 4.83 -21.68
C ASP A 208 0.35 5.34 -20.89
N GLN A 209 -0.80 5.46 -21.55
CA GLN A 209 -2.08 5.80 -20.91
C GLN A 209 -3.24 5.07 -21.57
N ARG A 210 -3.87 4.16 -20.82
CA ARG A 210 -5.02 3.33 -21.23
C ARG A 210 -6.18 3.57 -20.26
N PRO A 211 -7.11 4.51 -20.55
CA PRO A 211 -8.12 4.98 -19.58
C PRO A 211 -8.91 3.87 -18.87
N ASP A 212 -9.23 2.78 -19.58
CA ASP A 212 -10.02 1.65 -19.07
C ASP A 212 -9.21 0.68 -18.18
N ALA A 213 -7.89 0.88 -18.05
CA ALA A 213 -6.98 -0.02 -17.35
C ALA A 213 -6.74 0.33 -15.86
N PHE A 214 -7.72 0.97 -15.20
CA PHE A 214 -7.64 1.31 -13.77
C PHE A 214 -7.36 0.07 -12.89
N ARG A 215 -6.47 0.23 -11.90
CA ARG A 215 -6.12 -0.78 -10.90
C ARG A 215 -5.91 -0.14 -9.53
N GLY A 216 -5.97 -0.96 -8.48
CA GLY A 216 -5.79 -0.53 -7.09
C GLY A 216 -7.08 0.00 -6.45
N THR A 217 -6.96 0.34 -5.17
CA THR A 217 -8.11 0.73 -4.35
C THR A 217 -8.49 2.19 -4.60
N VAL A 218 -9.63 2.43 -5.26
CA VAL A 218 -10.19 3.75 -5.61
C VAL A 218 -10.02 4.84 -4.54
N ARG A 219 -10.19 4.49 -3.25
CA ARG A 219 -10.04 5.44 -2.14
C ARG A 219 -8.62 6.02 -2.04
N TYR A 220 -7.59 5.22 -2.29
CA TYR A 220 -6.18 5.53 -2.04
C TYR A 220 -5.31 5.68 -3.30
N ALA A 221 -5.67 5.07 -4.43
CA ALA A 221 -4.87 5.11 -5.67
C ALA A 221 -4.58 6.55 -6.17
N SER A 222 -3.47 6.75 -6.87
CA SER A 222 -3.10 8.07 -7.41
C SER A 222 -4.10 8.61 -8.45
N ALA A 223 -4.12 9.93 -8.64
CA ALA A 223 -4.85 10.57 -9.73
C ALA A 223 -4.38 10.10 -11.12
N HIS A 224 -3.15 9.58 -11.24
CA HIS A 224 -2.66 9.00 -12.50
C HIS A 224 -3.15 7.57 -12.74
N ALA A 225 -3.25 6.75 -11.69
CA ALA A 225 -3.85 5.42 -11.77
C ALA A 225 -5.31 5.50 -12.25
N HIS A 226 -6.09 6.46 -11.71
CA HIS A 226 -7.44 6.77 -12.19
C HIS A 226 -7.53 7.19 -13.67
N LEU A 227 -6.46 7.77 -14.22
CA LEU A 227 -6.37 8.15 -15.64
C LEU A 227 -5.82 7.01 -16.52
N GLY A 228 -5.56 5.84 -15.94
CA GLY A 228 -5.06 4.66 -16.67
C GLY A 228 -3.60 4.78 -17.11
N ARG A 229 -2.81 5.64 -16.47
CA ARG A 229 -1.39 5.87 -16.82
C ARG A 229 -0.50 4.75 -16.30
N THR A 230 0.65 4.52 -16.95
CA THR A 230 1.71 3.63 -16.42
C THR A 230 2.04 4.03 -14.98
N ALA A 231 2.06 3.06 -14.07
CA ALA A 231 2.40 3.27 -12.68
C ALA A 231 3.91 3.52 -12.48
N SER A 232 4.24 4.40 -11.54
CA SER A 232 5.59 4.87 -11.26
C SER A 232 5.77 5.17 -9.76
N ARG A 233 7.01 5.41 -9.31
CA ARG A 233 7.35 5.53 -7.88
C ARG A 233 6.61 6.64 -7.14
N ARG A 234 6.18 7.69 -7.86
CA ARG A 234 5.32 8.76 -7.31
C ARG A 234 3.91 8.28 -6.96
N ASP A 235 3.39 7.27 -7.65
CA ASP A 235 2.00 6.81 -7.50
C ASP A 235 1.79 6.08 -6.17
N ASP A 236 2.77 5.27 -5.75
CA ASP A 236 2.78 4.65 -4.42
C ASP A 236 2.97 5.69 -3.31
N LEU A 237 3.78 6.74 -3.54
CA LEU A 237 4.00 7.82 -2.57
C LEU A 237 2.80 8.78 -2.45
N GLU A 238 2.09 9.07 -3.54
CA GLU A 238 0.81 9.80 -3.52
C GLU A 238 -0.27 8.96 -2.81
N SER A 239 -0.33 7.66 -3.10
CA SER A 239 -1.25 6.74 -2.43
C SER A 239 -0.94 6.58 -0.94
N LEU A 240 0.34 6.64 -0.56
CA LEU A 240 0.76 6.74 0.84
C LEU A 240 0.33 8.07 1.46
N ALA A 241 0.46 9.21 0.77
CA ALA A 241 0.01 10.50 1.30
C ALA A 241 -1.50 10.51 1.61
N TYR A 242 -2.32 9.94 0.72
CA TYR A 242 -3.76 9.76 0.96
C TYR A 242 -4.04 8.76 2.09
N THR A 243 -3.25 7.69 2.21
CA THR A 243 -3.31 6.70 3.31
C THR A 243 -3.01 7.34 4.67
N LEU A 244 -1.95 8.15 4.78
CA LEU A 244 -1.55 8.83 6.01
C LEU A 244 -2.59 9.89 6.44
N VAL A 245 -3.12 10.68 5.50
CA VAL A 245 -4.21 11.63 5.79
C VAL A 245 -5.48 10.89 6.22
N PHE A 246 -5.79 9.73 5.63
CA PHE A 246 -6.92 8.90 6.07
C PHE A 246 -6.74 8.38 7.50
N LEU A 247 -5.59 7.80 7.85
CA LEU A 247 -5.32 7.28 9.20
C LEU A 247 -5.43 8.37 10.27
N HIS A 248 -5.01 9.60 9.96
CA HIS A 248 -5.05 10.72 10.90
C HIS A 248 -6.40 11.45 10.97
N ARG A 249 -7.13 11.61 9.84
CA ARG A 249 -8.42 12.35 9.78
C ARG A 249 -9.66 11.46 9.81
N GLY A 250 -9.48 10.14 9.72
CA GLY A 250 -10.53 9.12 9.56
C GLY A 250 -11.32 9.17 8.24
N ARG A 251 -11.09 10.17 7.38
CA ARG A 251 -11.81 10.36 6.10
C ARG A 251 -11.03 11.18 5.07
N LEU A 252 -11.39 10.99 3.80
CA LEU A 252 -10.89 11.71 2.63
C LEU A 252 -12.05 12.42 1.88
N PRO A 253 -11.85 13.59 1.24
CA PRO A 253 -12.90 14.40 0.59
C PRO A 253 -13.60 13.80 -0.64
N TRP A 254 -13.34 12.52 -0.95
CA TRP A 254 -13.84 11.76 -2.10
C TRP A 254 -14.40 10.38 -1.72
N GLN A 255 -14.73 10.16 -0.45
CA GLN A 255 -15.59 9.03 -0.04
C GLN A 255 -17.06 9.33 -0.39
N GLY A 256 -17.88 8.27 -0.50
CA GLY A 256 -19.32 8.37 -0.77
C GLY A 256 -19.73 8.18 -2.24
N TYR A 257 -18.84 8.36 -3.22
CA TYR A 257 -19.16 8.12 -4.63
C TYR A 257 -19.49 6.64 -4.93
N GLN A 258 -20.50 6.43 -5.76
CA GLN A 258 -21.08 5.14 -6.18
C GLN A 258 -21.33 5.14 -7.70
N GLY A 259 -21.72 3.99 -8.26
CA GLY A 259 -21.93 3.80 -9.71
C GLY A 259 -20.63 3.69 -10.52
N ASP A 260 -20.74 3.42 -11.83
CA ASP A 260 -19.57 3.08 -12.67
C ASP A 260 -18.62 4.27 -12.87
N ASN A 261 -19.17 5.50 -12.91
CA ASN A 261 -18.38 6.73 -13.01
C ASN A 261 -17.64 7.11 -11.71
N LYS A 262 -17.77 6.34 -10.62
CA LYS A 262 -17.11 6.55 -9.32
C LYS A 262 -15.62 6.81 -9.43
N SER A 263 -14.89 6.05 -10.25
CA SER A 263 -13.44 6.22 -10.43
C SER A 263 -13.11 7.61 -11.00
N PHE A 264 -13.87 8.06 -12.00
CA PHE A 264 -13.73 9.38 -12.61
C PHE A 264 -14.12 10.51 -11.65
N LEU A 265 -15.22 10.37 -10.89
CA LEU A 265 -15.64 11.36 -9.89
C LEU A 265 -14.60 11.51 -8.78
N VAL A 266 -14.04 10.41 -8.28
CA VAL A 266 -12.93 10.41 -7.31
C VAL A 266 -11.68 11.08 -7.90
N CYS A 267 -11.32 10.79 -9.15
CA CYS A 267 -10.20 11.44 -9.84
C CYS A 267 -10.38 12.95 -9.93
N LYS A 268 -11.53 13.41 -10.43
CA LYS A 268 -11.87 14.84 -10.53
C LYS A 268 -11.80 15.51 -9.15
N ARG A 269 -12.30 14.83 -8.11
CA ARG A 269 -12.28 15.35 -6.73
C ARG A 269 -10.86 15.45 -6.18
N LYS A 270 -10.02 14.43 -6.36
CA LYS A 270 -8.58 14.45 -6.02
C LYS A 270 -7.87 15.63 -6.69
N MET A 271 -7.99 15.75 -8.01
CA MET A 271 -7.36 16.84 -8.78
C MET A 271 -7.86 18.25 -8.38
N SER A 272 -9.10 18.37 -7.91
CA SER A 272 -9.66 19.63 -7.40
C SER A 272 -9.28 19.99 -5.95
N THR A 273 -8.70 19.05 -5.19
CA THR A 273 -8.44 19.23 -3.76
C THR A 273 -6.97 19.62 -3.55
N SER A 274 -6.73 20.89 -3.17
CA SER A 274 -5.36 21.33 -2.87
C SER A 274 -4.82 20.68 -1.58
N PRO A 275 -3.49 20.61 -1.42
CA PRO A 275 -2.88 20.14 -0.18
C PRO A 275 -3.32 20.90 1.08
N ASP A 276 -3.58 22.21 0.99
CA ASP A 276 -4.18 22.99 2.08
C ASP A 276 -5.56 22.45 2.52
N ILE A 277 -6.44 22.11 1.57
CA ILE A 277 -7.77 21.58 1.87
C ILE A 277 -7.68 20.16 2.43
N LEU A 278 -6.79 19.33 1.87
CA LEU A 278 -6.63 17.93 2.28
C LEU A 278 -5.91 17.78 3.62
N CYS A 279 -4.94 18.64 3.91
CA CYS A 279 -4.12 18.58 5.13
C CYS A 279 -4.42 19.69 6.14
N GLY A 280 -5.47 20.50 5.96
CA GLY A 280 -5.80 21.63 6.86
C GLY A 280 -6.19 21.28 8.31
N LEU A 281 -6.27 20.01 8.67
CA LEU A 281 -6.37 19.52 10.07
C LEU A 281 -5.20 18.58 10.45
N CYS A 282 -4.18 18.48 9.60
CA CYS A 282 -2.98 17.67 9.82
C CYS A 282 -1.80 18.59 10.20
N PRO A 283 -0.80 18.09 10.94
CA PRO A 283 0.48 18.77 11.10
C PRO A 283 1.15 19.10 9.75
N GLN A 284 1.97 20.15 9.72
CA GLN A 284 2.64 20.65 8.51
C GLN A 284 3.38 19.59 7.67
N PRO A 285 4.08 18.58 8.24
CA PRO A 285 4.74 17.52 7.47
C PRO A 285 3.84 16.79 6.47
N PHE A 286 2.55 16.58 6.80
CA PHE A 286 1.59 15.92 5.91
C PHE A 286 1.34 16.76 4.66
N LYS A 287 1.17 18.08 4.82
CA LYS A 287 1.00 19.01 3.71
C LYS A 287 2.26 19.01 2.83
N LEU A 288 3.44 19.16 3.43
CA LEU A 288 4.72 19.21 2.70
C LEU A 288 5.03 17.90 1.95
N PHE A 289 4.70 16.75 2.54
CA PHE A 289 4.86 15.44 1.89
C PHE A 289 3.92 15.34 0.69
N LEU A 290 2.64 15.65 0.88
CA LEU A 290 1.63 15.67 -0.18
C LEU A 290 2.00 16.64 -1.32
N GLU A 291 2.37 17.88 -1.01
CA GLU A 291 2.83 18.89 -1.98
C GLU A 291 4.03 18.39 -2.80
N THR A 292 4.95 17.66 -2.17
CA THR A 292 6.12 17.12 -2.85
C THR A 292 5.73 15.98 -3.80
N VAL A 293 4.97 14.98 -3.32
CA VAL A 293 4.70 13.75 -4.11
C VAL A 293 3.78 14.01 -5.30
N VAL A 294 2.72 14.83 -5.15
CA VAL A 294 1.81 15.11 -6.27
C VAL A 294 2.50 15.84 -7.41
N ASN A 295 3.56 16.61 -7.13
CA ASN A 295 4.30 17.38 -8.15
C ASN A 295 5.47 16.61 -8.81
N MET A 296 5.74 15.36 -8.42
CA MET A 296 6.80 14.55 -9.02
C MET A 296 6.50 14.19 -10.49
N LYS A 297 7.53 14.16 -11.34
CA LYS A 297 7.42 13.56 -12.68
C LYS A 297 7.34 12.03 -12.62
N PHE A 298 6.85 11.43 -13.71
CA PHE A 298 6.80 9.99 -13.93
C PHE A 298 8.17 9.31 -13.78
N ASP A 299 9.20 9.93 -14.35
CA ASP A 299 10.60 9.46 -14.40
C ASP A 299 11.43 9.83 -13.16
N GLU A 300 10.87 10.61 -12.23
CA GLU A 300 11.64 11.25 -11.14
C GLU A 300 12.13 10.24 -10.10
N GLU A 301 13.35 10.44 -9.60
CA GLU A 301 13.92 9.70 -8.47
C GLU A 301 13.50 10.37 -7.16
N PRO A 302 12.63 9.76 -6.33
CA PRO A 302 12.19 10.38 -5.10
C PRO A 302 13.34 10.53 -4.10
N ASN A 303 13.44 11.68 -3.44
CA ASN A 303 14.40 11.87 -2.35
C ASN A 303 13.85 11.29 -1.04
N TYR A 304 13.79 9.96 -0.93
CA TYR A 304 13.21 9.24 0.21
C TYR A 304 13.72 9.74 1.57
N SER A 305 15.04 9.98 1.69
CA SER A 305 15.66 10.60 2.87
C SER A 305 15.01 11.94 3.27
N LYS A 306 14.72 12.82 2.30
CA LYS A 306 14.07 14.12 2.55
C LYS A 306 12.58 13.98 2.84
N LEU A 307 11.90 12.99 2.26
CA LEU A 307 10.48 12.71 2.51
C LEU A 307 10.27 12.18 3.93
N ILE A 308 11.16 11.29 4.39
CA ILE A 308 11.23 10.78 5.76
C ILE A 308 11.45 11.95 6.74
N SER A 309 12.46 12.79 6.50
CA SER A 309 12.86 13.84 7.44
C SER A 309 11.84 14.99 7.59
N LEU A 310 10.75 14.99 6.82
CA LEU A 310 9.60 15.85 7.10
C LEU A 310 8.92 15.46 8.42
N PHE A 311 8.89 14.16 8.75
CA PHE A 311 8.13 13.61 9.87
C PHE A 311 8.91 13.57 11.19
N ASP A 312 10.24 13.77 11.17
CA ASP A 312 11.11 13.73 12.36
C ASP A 312 10.59 14.62 13.51
N VAL A 313 10.04 15.80 13.19
CA VAL A 313 9.49 16.76 14.16
C VAL A 313 8.22 16.29 14.90
N LEU A 314 7.66 15.14 14.51
CA LEU A 314 6.50 14.50 15.13
C LEU A 314 6.83 13.16 15.81
N ILE A 315 8.07 12.68 15.69
CA ILE A 315 8.49 11.36 16.15
C ILE A 315 9.25 11.51 17.48
N GLY A 316 8.82 10.79 18.52
CA GLY A 316 9.44 10.86 19.85
C GLY A 316 10.93 10.52 19.82
N PRO A 317 11.77 11.23 20.60
CA PRO A 317 13.24 11.10 20.50
C PRO A 317 13.78 9.75 20.95
N ASN A 318 13.07 9.03 21.83
CA ASN A 318 13.47 7.72 22.33
C ASN A 318 12.84 6.59 21.48
N PRO A 319 13.62 5.79 20.73
CA PRO A 319 13.07 4.75 19.85
C PRO A 319 12.31 3.63 20.57
N SER A 320 12.66 3.27 21.81
CA SER A 320 12.08 2.09 22.47
C SER A 320 10.59 2.28 22.83
N ILE A 321 10.18 3.51 23.12
CA ILE A 321 8.80 3.86 23.47
C ILE A 321 7.92 4.23 22.28
N ARG A 322 8.49 4.42 21.08
CA ARG A 322 7.71 4.72 19.85
C ARG A 322 6.63 3.66 19.62
N PRO A 323 5.48 4.00 19.03
CA PRO A 323 4.45 3.02 18.73
C PRO A 323 4.83 2.08 17.58
N ILE A 324 5.69 2.53 16.67
CA ILE A 324 6.21 1.79 15.51
C ILE A 324 7.73 1.98 15.42
N ASN A 325 8.45 0.92 15.06
CA ASN A 325 9.89 0.97 14.83
C ASN A 325 10.19 1.70 13.52
N THR A 326 11.20 2.57 13.52
CA THR A 326 11.62 3.36 12.34
C THR A 326 13.08 3.09 11.95
N ASP A 327 13.55 1.88 12.25
CA ASP A 327 14.92 1.42 12.00
C ASP A 327 15.25 1.28 10.51
N GLY A 328 14.24 1.17 9.64
CA GLY A 328 14.41 1.26 8.19
C GLY A 328 14.77 2.69 7.79
N ALA A 329 13.93 3.63 8.22
CA ALA A 329 14.06 5.06 7.93
C ALA A 329 15.46 5.62 8.29
N GLN A 330 16.02 5.23 9.44
CA GLN A 330 17.37 5.65 9.86
C GLN A 330 18.48 5.21 8.89
N LYS A 331 18.34 4.05 8.23
CA LYS A 331 19.34 3.50 7.31
C LYS A 331 19.35 4.23 5.97
N VAL A 332 18.23 4.83 5.58
CA VAL A 332 18.09 5.64 4.35
C VAL A 332 19.08 6.82 4.38
N GLY A 333 19.08 7.59 5.48
CA GLY A 333 20.02 8.71 5.65
C GLY A 333 21.49 8.28 5.64
N GLN A 334 21.82 7.23 6.40
CA GLN A 334 23.21 6.74 6.49
C GLN A 334 23.76 6.23 5.16
N LYS A 335 22.93 5.55 4.35
CA LYS A 335 23.33 5.01 3.05
C LYS A 335 23.69 6.11 2.05
N ARG A 336 23.08 7.30 2.19
CA ARG A 336 23.34 8.46 1.32
C ARG A 336 24.41 9.42 1.85
N SER A 337 24.62 9.51 3.16
CA SER A 337 25.75 10.27 3.73
C SER A 337 27.12 9.79 3.22
N ARG A 338 27.27 8.49 2.91
CA ARG A 338 28.47 7.93 2.26
C ARG A 338 28.60 8.23 0.76
N LEU A 339 27.62 8.89 0.15
CA LEU A 339 27.52 9.22 -1.28
C LEU A 339 27.37 10.73 -1.54
N LEU A 340 27.44 11.56 -0.49
CA LEU A 340 27.22 13.02 -0.54
C LEU A 340 28.44 13.82 -0.07
N ASN A 341 29.60 13.19 0.02
CA ASN A 341 30.87 13.85 0.36
C ASN A 341 31.60 14.44 -0.88
N ASP A 342 30.99 14.43 -2.07
CA ASP A 342 31.69 14.51 -3.36
C ASP A 342 31.02 15.43 -4.41
N ASP A 343 29.98 16.20 -4.04
CA ASP A 343 29.35 17.23 -4.91
C ASP A 343 28.77 18.38 -4.06
N ASP A 344 29.06 19.63 -4.45
CA ASP A 344 28.95 20.85 -3.60
C ASP A 344 27.83 21.84 -4.01
N ASP A 345 27.73 22.97 -3.30
CA ASP A 345 26.70 24.03 -3.39
C ASP A 345 26.32 24.50 -4.81
N SER A 346 25.01 24.72 -5.02
CA SER A 346 24.51 25.58 -6.09
C SER A 346 23.18 26.25 -5.73
N ASN A 347 23.26 27.25 -4.86
CA ASN A 347 22.16 28.13 -4.43
C ASN A 347 21.47 28.85 -5.63
N ALA A 348 20.22 28.48 -5.96
CA ALA A 348 19.52 28.96 -7.17
C ALA A 348 18.07 29.43 -6.94
N ARG A 349 17.89 30.63 -6.37
CA ARG A 349 16.58 31.33 -6.27
C ARG A 349 15.93 31.50 -7.64
N LYS A 350 14.77 30.89 -7.89
CA LYS A 350 14.01 31.03 -9.15
C LYS A 350 12.66 31.72 -8.90
N LYS A 351 12.45 32.88 -9.53
CA LYS A 351 11.22 33.67 -9.43
C LYS A 351 10.04 32.94 -10.10
N ILE A 352 8.89 32.92 -9.44
CA ILE A 352 7.63 32.40 -10.00
C ILE A 352 7.05 33.44 -10.96
N ARG A 353 6.50 32.98 -12.10
CA ARG A 353 5.81 33.81 -13.09
C ARG A 353 4.41 33.22 -13.31
N LEU A 354 3.36 34.01 -13.10
CA LEU A 354 1.98 33.54 -13.26
C LEU A 354 1.69 33.23 -14.74
N GLY A 355 0.79 32.28 -14.97
CA GLY A 355 0.31 31.85 -16.29
C GLY A 355 -1.15 32.23 -16.53
N VAL A 356 -1.54 32.29 -17.80
CA VAL A 356 -2.91 32.57 -18.26
C VAL A 356 -3.81 31.32 -18.22
N PRO A 357 -5.16 31.48 -18.18
CA PRO A 357 -6.10 30.35 -18.10
C PRO A 357 -6.10 29.46 -19.34
N ALA A 358 -6.50 28.19 -19.15
CA ALA A 358 -6.69 27.21 -20.22
C ALA A 358 -8.07 26.53 -20.12
N THR A 359 -8.65 26.18 -21.26
CA THR A 359 -10.09 25.85 -21.41
C THR A 359 -10.39 24.42 -21.86
N GLN A 360 -9.39 23.53 -21.96
CA GLN A 360 -9.54 22.18 -22.52
C GLN A 360 -8.85 21.12 -21.65
N TRP A 361 -9.51 19.97 -21.46
CA TRP A 361 -9.22 19.02 -20.38
C TRP A 361 -8.46 17.75 -20.79
N ILE A 362 -8.14 17.57 -22.07
CA ILE A 362 -7.44 16.38 -22.60
C ILE A 362 -6.29 16.83 -23.49
N SER A 363 -5.14 16.18 -23.33
CA SER A 363 -4.03 16.26 -24.29
C SER A 363 -3.42 14.87 -24.44
N VAL A 364 -3.71 14.21 -25.55
CA VAL A 364 -3.07 12.94 -25.92
C VAL A 364 -1.69 13.26 -26.49
N TYR A 365 -0.65 13.12 -25.67
CA TYR A 365 0.73 13.39 -26.08
C TYR A 365 1.42 12.11 -26.55
N ASN A 366 1.47 11.93 -27.87
CA ASN A 366 2.39 10.99 -28.50
C ASN A 366 3.80 11.60 -28.60
N SER A 367 4.81 10.75 -28.42
CA SER A 367 6.24 10.95 -28.70
C SER A 367 7.07 11.97 -27.89
N ARG A 368 8.01 11.41 -27.11
CA ARG A 368 9.44 11.80 -27.00
C ARG A 368 9.80 13.26 -26.66
N SER A 369 9.74 13.59 -25.37
CA SER A 369 10.68 14.53 -24.71
C SER A 369 10.62 14.35 -23.18
N PRO A 370 11.63 14.78 -22.39
CA PRO A 370 11.60 14.68 -20.91
C PRO A 370 10.52 15.58 -20.29
N MET A 371 9.32 15.05 -20.06
CA MET A 371 8.13 15.84 -19.73
C MET A 371 8.10 16.31 -18.27
N LYS A 372 8.27 17.63 -18.07
CA LYS A 372 7.72 18.32 -16.90
C LYS A 372 6.20 18.47 -17.05
N GLN A 373 5.44 17.46 -16.62
CA GLN A 373 4.00 17.64 -16.37
C GLN A 373 3.81 18.75 -15.33
N ARG A 374 2.88 19.68 -15.59
CA ARG A 374 2.52 20.78 -14.68
C ARG A 374 1.06 20.64 -14.28
N TYR A 375 0.76 20.88 -13.01
CA TYR A 375 -0.60 21.01 -12.53
C TYR A 375 -1.08 22.45 -12.75
N HIS A 376 -2.25 22.60 -13.37
CA HIS A 376 -2.91 23.88 -13.57
C HIS A 376 -4.12 23.96 -12.65
N TYR A 377 -4.01 24.76 -11.58
CA TYR A 377 -5.14 25.07 -10.70
C TYR A 377 -5.95 26.21 -11.31
N ASN A 378 -7.16 25.93 -11.80
CA ASN A 378 -8.15 26.98 -12.07
C ASN A 378 -8.83 27.36 -10.74
N VAL A 379 -8.36 28.44 -10.11
CA VAL A 379 -9.05 29.10 -8.99
C VAL A 379 -10.02 30.12 -9.59
N ALA A 380 -11.16 29.64 -10.07
CA ALA A 380 -12.23 30.48 -10.63
C ALA A 380 -13.62 29.89 -10.34
N SER A 381 -14.37 30.65 -9.56
CA SER A 381 -15.73 30.49 -9.04
C SER A 381 -16.76 29.87 -9.98
N THR A 382 -17.52 28.89 -9.48
CA THR A 382 -18.92 29.03 -9.04
C THR A 382 -19.20 28.01 -7.94
#